data_AF-A0A392RNM5-F1
#
_entry.id   AF-A0A392RNM5-F1
#
_cell.length_a   1.000
_cell.length_b   1.000
_cell.length_c   1.000
_cell.angle_alpha   90.00
_cell.angle_beta   90.00
_cell.angle_gamma   90.00
#
_symmetry.space_group_name_H-M   'P 1'
#
loop_
_entity.id
_entity.type
_entity.pdbx_description
1 polymer ?
#
loop_
_entity_poly.entity_id
_entity_poly.type
_entity_poly.pdbx_seq_one_letter_code
_entity_poly.pdbx_strand_id
1 'polypeptide(L)'
;WNQVFALGYNKTDATGATLEISVWDSPTEQFLGGVCFDLSDVPIRDSPDSPLAPQWYRLEGGAAEQNSGRVSGDIQLSVWIGTQSDDAFPEAWSSDAPYVAHTRSKVYQSPKLWYLRVT
;
A
#
# COMPACT_ATOMS: atom_id res chain seq x y z
N TRP A 1 -1.62 -10.06 -1.03
CA TRP A 1 -0.45 -9.24 -1.41
C TRP A 1 0.52 -9.13 -0.23
N ASN A 2 1.80 -8.92 -0.50
CA ASN A 2 2.83 -8.60 0.50
C ASN A 2 3.77 -7.57 -0.13
N GLN A 3 3.22 -6.39 -0.41
CA GLN A 3 3.90 -5.31 -1.11
C GLN A 3 3.68 -4.01 -0.34
N VAL A 4 4.67 -3.12 -0.42
CA VAL A 4 4.64 -1.80 0.19
C VAL A 4 4.71 -0.77 -0.93
N PHE A 5 3.88 0.27 -0.80
CA PHE A 5 3.85 1.38 -1.74
C PHE A 5 4.21 2.66 -0.97
N ALA A 6 5.08 3.47 -1.54
CA ALA A 6 5.44 4.78 -1.02
C ALA A 6 4.85 5.84 -1.95
N LEU A 7 3.98 6.67 -1.40
CA LEU A 7 3.37 7.81 -2.07
C LEU A 7 3.98 9.09 -1.51
N GLY A 8 4.27 10.06 -2.38
CA GLY A 8 4.75 11.37 -1.97
C GLY A 8 3.76 12.04 -1.01
N TYR A 9 4.24 12.46 0.15
CA TYR A 9 3.45 13.16 1.16
C TYR A 9 4.01 14.57 1.38
N ASN A 10 3.18 15.60 1.18
CA ASN A 10 3.51 16.98 1.52
C ASN A 10 2.51 17.52 2.56
N LYS A 11 3.02 17.92 3.73
CA LYS A 11 2.20 18.35 4.87
C LYS A 11 1.35 19.59 4.57
N THR A 12 1.82 20.51 3.71
CA THR A 12 1.01 21.69 3.33
C THR A 12 -0.20 21.33 2.49
N ASP A 13 -0.05 20.30 1.66
CA ASP A 13 -1.08 19.90 0.68
C ASP A 13 -1.99 18.81 1.26
N ALA A 14 -1.57 18.17 2.35
CA ALA A 14 -2.28 17.08 3.00
C ALA A 14 -3.50 17.52 3.84
N THR A 15 -3.68 18.82 4.09
CA THR A 15 -4.80 19.32 4.92
C THR A 15 -6.11 19.13 4.15
N GLY A 16 -6.94 18.17 4.59
CA GLY A 16 -8.18 17.80 3.91
C GLY A 16 -8.01 16.90 2.69
N ALA A 17 -6.83 16.32 2.49
CA ALA A 17 -6.57 15.36 1.44
C ALA A 17 -6.88 13.94 1.91
N THR A 18 -7.30 13.09 0.96
CA THR A 18 -7.69 11.71 1.22
C THR A 18 -6.82 10.74 0.43
N LEU A 19 -6.50 9.60 1.03
CA LEU A 19 -5.91 8.45 0.34
C LEU A 19 -7.01 7.48 -0.05
N GLU A 20 -7.17 7.23 -1.35
CA GLU A 20 -8.10 6.25 -1.89
C GLU A 20 -7.34 5.01 -2.37
N ILE A 21 -7.83 3.83 -2.00
CA ILE A 21 -7.41 2.54 -2.56
C ILE A 21 -8.60 1.92 -3.26
N SER A 22 -8.46 1.67 -4.57
CA SER A 22 -9.49 1.04 -5.39
C SER A 22 -9.03 -0.33 -5.88
N VAL A 23 -9.94 -1.30 -5.87
CA VAL A 23 -9.71 -2.66 -6.33
C VAL A 23 -10.44 -2.85 -7.65
N TRP A 24 -9.72 -3.34 -8.66
CA TRP A 24 -10.22 -3.53 -10.01
C TRP A 24 -9.90 -4.94 -10.50
N ASP A 25 -10.83 -5.52 -11.25
CA ASP A 25 -10.55 -6.73 -12.01
C ASP A 25 -9.82 -6.37 -13.30
N SER A 26 -8.56 -6.77 -13.42
CA SER A 26 -7.71 -6.37 -14.57
C SER A 26 -8.23 -6.87 -15.92
N PRO A 27 -8.76 -8.09 -16.08
CA PRO A 27 -9.29 -8.55 -17.37
C PRO A 27 -10.57 -7.85 -17.82
N THR A 28 -11.47 -7.52 -16.89
CA THR A 28 -12.79 -6.92 -17.23
C THR A 28 -12.86 -5.42 -17.00
N GLU A 29 -11.81 -4.82 -16.42
CA GLU A 29 -11.78 -3.44 -15.93
C GLU A 29 -12.97 -3.09 -15.01
N GLN A 30 -13.52 -4.10 -14.33
CA GLN A 30 -14.63 -3.92 -13.42
C GLN A 30 -14.13 -3.40 -12.08
N PHE A 31 -14.74 -2.31 -11.59
CA PHE A 31 -14.52 -1.83 -10.23
C PHE A 31 -15.13 -2.79 -9.20
N LEU A 32 -14.30 -3.28 -8.28
CA LEU A 32 -14.69 -4.23 -7.24
C LEU A 32 -14.98 -3.57 -5.89
N GLY A 33 -14.59 -2.31 -5.72
CA GLY A 33 -14.79 -1.51 -4.52
C GLY A 33 -13.50 -0.80 -4.06
N GLY A 34 -13.62 0.08 -3.06
CA GLY A 34 -12.49 0.83 -2.55
C GLY A 34 -12.63 1.23 -1.09
N VAL A 35 -11.56 1.77 -0.53
CA VAL A 35 -11.51 2.35 0.83
C VAL A 35 -10.85 3.72 0.75
N CYS A 36 -11.32 4.64 1.58
CA CYS A 36 -10.85 6.02 1.62
C CYS A 36 -10.41 6.37 3.04
N PHE A 37 -9.24 7.00 3.17
CA PHE A 37 -8.66 7.44 4.43
C PHE A 37 -8.49 8.96 4.41
N ASP A 38 -8.99 9.67 5.41
CA ASP A 38 -8.56 11.05 5.65
C ASP A 38 -7.11 11.02 6.15
N LEU A 39 -6.22 11.77 5.50
CA LEU A 39 -4.80 11.80 5.89
C LEU A 39 -4.59 12.39 7.30
N SER A 40 -5.57 13.10 7.84
CA SER A 40 -5.57 13.61 9.23
C SER A 40 -5.71 12.49 10.26
N ASP A 41 -6.35 11.38 9.90
CA ASP A 41 -6.57 10.21 10.76
C ASP A 41 -5.47 9.16 10.61
N VAL A 42 -4.59 9.30 9.62
CA VAL A 42 -3.49 8.37 9.37
C VAL A 42 -2.37 8.57 10.41
N PRO A 43 -1.97 7.51 11.13
CA PRO A 43 -0.94 7.63 12.16
C PRO A 43 0.41 8.02 11.56
N ILE A 44 1.09 8.96 12.20
CA ILE A 44 2.49 9.29 11.92
C ILE A 44 3.38 8.36 12.73
N ARG A 45 4.38 7.76 12.09
CA ARG A 45 5.32 6.84 12.71
C ARG A 45 6.74 7.30 12.47
N ASP A 46 7.57 7.15 13.49
CA ASP A 46 9.02 7.34 13.38
C ASP A 46 9.73 6.09 13.93
N SER A 47 10.98 5.87 13.53
CA SER A 47 11.74 4.73 14.04
C SER A 47 12.07 4.97 15.53
N PRO A 48 11.92 3.99 16.46
CA PRO A 48 11.76 2.54 16.25
C PRO A 48 10.37 2.02 16.66
N ASP A 49 9.29 2.61 16.16
CA ASP A 49 7.94 2.12 16.48
C ASP A 49 7.72 0.67 15.99
N SER A 50 7.15 -0.20 16.83
CA SER A 50 6.74 -1.57 16.49
C SER A 50 5.88 -1.59 15.22
N PRO A 51 6.03 -2.54 14.28
CA PRO A 51 5.32 -2.56 12.99
C PRO A 51 3.80 -2.42 13.19
N LEU A 52 3.17 -1.59 12.35
CA LEU A 52 1.73 -1.39 12.38
C LEU A 52 1.03 -2.66 11.91
N ALA A 53 0.16 -3.23 12.75
CA ALA A 53 -0.58 -4.43 12.38
C ALA A 53 -1.57 -4.10 11.25
N PRO A 54 -1.60 -4.89 10.17
CA PRO A 54 -2.56 -4.68 9.10
C PRO A 54 -3.98 -5.01 9.57
N GLN A 55 -4.92 -4.15 9.21
CA GLN A 55 -6.33 -4.24 9.59
C GLN A 55 -7.19 -4.62 8.39
N TRP A 56 -8.34 -5.25 8.66
CA TRP A 56 -9.33 -5.57 7.65
C TRP A 56 -10.27 -4.37 7.44
N TYR A 57 -10.39 -3.94 6.20
CA TYR A 57 -11.30 -2.89 5.78
C TYR A 57 -12.30 -3.45 4.79
N ARG A 58 -13.58 -3.15 5.01
CA ARG A 58 -14.63 -3.53 4.08
C ARG A 58 -14.61 -2.61 2.88
N LEU A 59 -14.64 -3.17 1.68
CA LEU A 59 -14.71 -2.39 0.45
C LEU A 59 -16.08 -1.72 0.32
N GLU A 60 -16.08 -0.46 -0.10
CA GLU A 60 -17.28 0.33 -0.41
C GLU A 60 -17.46 0.46 -1.94
N GLY A 61 -18.71 0.52 -2.38
CA GLY A 61 -19.08 0.69 -3.80
C GLY A 61 -19.36 2.14 -4.17
N GLY A 62 -19.20 2.46 -5.45
CA GLY A 62 -19.44 3.81 -5.96
C GLY A 62 -20.91 4.21 -5.85
N ALA A 63 -21.16 5.46 -5.42
CA ALA A 63 -22.49 6.02 -5.17
C ALA A 63 -23.44 6.05 -6.40
N ALA A 64 -22.91 5.85 -7.61
CA ALA A 64 -23.67 5.91 -8.86
C ALA A 64 -24.35 4.58 -9.26
N GLU A 65 -23.99 3.46 -8.63
CA GLU A 65 -24.62 2.16 -8.94
C GLU A 65 -25.65 1.78 -7.87
N GLN A 66 -26.80 2.43 -7.93
CA GLN A 66 -28.03 2.01 -7.23
C GLN A 66 -28.58 0.67 -7.76
N ASN A 67 -27.81 -0.07 -8.56
CA ASN A 67 -28.12 -1.40 -9.04
C ASN A 67 -27.01 -2.40 -8.70
N SER A 68 -27.32 -3.22 -7.70
CA SER A 68 -26.75 -4.53 -7.37
C SER A 68 -25.61 -4.54 -6.35
N GLY A 69 -25.81 -5.33 -5.29
CA GLY A 69 -24.83 -5.65 -4.26
C GLY A 69 -23.65 -6.46 -4.81
N ARG A 70 -22.77 -5.81 -5.58
CA ARG A 70 -21.57 -6.41 -6.20
C ARG A 70 -20.27 -6.10 -5.49
N VAL A 71 -20.22 -5.12 -4.58
CA VAL A 71 -19.05 -4.94 -3.72
C VAL A 71 -19.09 -5.99 -2.62
N SER A 72 -18.32 -7.05 -2.83
CA SER A 72 -18.18 -8.19 -1.93
C SER A 72 -16.70 -8.40 -1.68
N GLY A 73 -16.19 -7.84 -0.59
CA GLY A 73 -14.83 -8.15 -0.16
C GLY A 73 -14.36 -7.28 0.99
N ASP A 74 -13.41 -7.84 1.72
CA ASP A 74 -12.59 -7.13 2.68
C ASP A 74 -11.16 -7.12 2.17
N ILE A 75 -10.45 -6.02 2.38
CA ILE A 75 -9.03 -5.87 2.08
C ILE A 75 -8.25 -5.72 3.38
N GLN A 76 -7.15 -6.47 3.51
CA GLN A 76 -6.25 -6.32 4.65
C GLN A 76 -5.08 -5.41 4.26
N LEU A 77 -4.93 -4.28 4.96
CA LEU A 77 -3.85 -3.32 4.73
C LEU A 77 -3.51 -2.51 5.99
N SER A 78 -2.40 -1.77 5.93
CA SER A 78 -1.95 -0.82 6.96
C SER A 78 -1.50 0.45 6.26
N VAL A 79 -1.90 1.62 6.80
CA VAL A 79 -1.55 2.94 6.28
C VAL A 79 -0.91 3.74 7.40
N TRP A 80 0.18 4.42 7.10
CA TRP A 80 0.86 5.33 8.02
C TRP A 80 1.62 6.39 7.24
N ILE A 81 1.92 7.51 7.91
CA ILE A 81 2.84 8.53 7.42
C ILE A 81 4.21 8.22 8.04
N GLY A 82 5.16 7.80 7.21
CA GLY A 82 6.52 7.44 7.62
C GLY A 82 7.60 8.34 7.00
N THR A 83 8.85 8.08 7.36
CA THR A 83 10.03 8.75 6.79
C THR A 83 10.91 7.75 6.02
N GLN A 84 12.00 8.22 5.40
CA GLN A 84 12.98 7.31 4.76
C GLN A 84 13.74 6.42 5.75
N SER A 85 13.60 6.67 7.05
CA SER A 85 14.16 5.84 8.13
C SER A 85 13.23 4.68 8.53
N ASP A 86 12.03 4.59 7.94
CA ASP A 86 11.10 3.49 8.17
C ASP A 86 11.62 2.18 7.54
N ASP A 87 11.48 1.07 8.26
CA ASP A 87 11.99 -0.24 7.82
C ASP A 87 11.31 -0.77 6.54
N ALA A 88 10.11 -0.29 6.22
CA ALA A 88 9.39 -0.66 5.00
C ALA A 88 9.82 0.18 3.78
N PHE A 89 10.46 1.35 3.99
CA PHE A 89 10.85 2.25 2.89
C PHE A 89 11.80 1.60 1.87
N PRO A 90 12.85 0.84 2.27
CA PRO A 90 13.71 0.12 1.32
C PRO A 90 12.95 -0.84 0.40
N GLU A 91 11.87 -1.44 0.91
CA GLU A 91 11.05 -2.43 0.24
C GLU A 91 9.96 -1.81 -0.63
N ALA A 92 9.62 -0.54 -0.39
CA ALA A 92 8.51 0.13 -1.02
C ALA A 92 8.76 0.44 -2.50
N TRP A 93 7.70 0.30 -3.29
CA TRP A 93 7.65 0.84 -4.65
C TRP A 93 7.22 2.31 -4.60
N SER A 94 8.07 3.19 -5.12
CA SER A 94 7.85 4.64 -5.06
C SER A 94 7.08 5.16 -6.26
N SER A 95 6.04 5.98 -6.01
CA SER A 95 5.31 6.69 -7.06
C SER A 95 6.18 7.62 -7.90
N ASP A 96 7.21 8.21 -7.28
CA ASP A 96 8.06 9.23 -7.90
C ASP A 96 9.15 8.61 -8.79
N ALA A 97 9.40 7.30 -8.63
CA ALA A 97 10.39 6.55 -9.38
C ALA A 97 9.78 5.19 -9.80
N PRO A 98 8.79 5.16 -10.71
CA PRO A 98 8.02 3.96 -11.03
C PRO A 98 8.86 2.85 -11.67
N TYR A 99 10.02 3.18 -12.23
CA TYR A 99 10.97 2.22 -12.81
C TYR A 99 11.88 1.55 -11.76
N VAL A 100 11.82 1.97 -10.49
CA VAL A 100 12.59 1.40 -9.39
C VAL A 100 11.65 0.59 -8.50
N ALA A 101 11.79 -0.73 -8.53
CA ALA A 101 10.92 -1.63 -7.74
C ALA A 101 11.16 -1.53 -6.22
N HIS A 102 12.33 -1.06 -5.78
CA HIS A 102 12.71 -0.96 -4.37
C HIS A 102 13.57 0.29 -4.13
N THR A 103 13.23 1.07 -3.10
CA THR A 103 13.86 2.38 -2.87
C THR A 103 15.31 2.28 -2.36
N ARG A 104 15.77 1.10 -1.92
CA ARG A 104 17.19 0.83 -1.59
C ARG A 104 17.62 -0.59 -1.96
N SER A 105 18.94 -0.79 -2.07
CA SER A 105 19.52 -2.12 -2.19
C SER A 105 19.33 -2.93 -0.89
N LYS A 106 18.93 -4.20 -1.02
CA LYS A 106 18.80 -5.10 0.12
C LYS A 106 20.17 -5.61 0.57
N VAL A 107 20.43 -5.49 1.87
CA VAL A 107 21.58 -6.13 2.51
C VAL A 107 21.12 -7.46 3.09
N TYR A 108 21.52 -8.57 2.48
CA TYR A 108 21.23 -9.90 3.01
C TYR A 108 22.34 -10.34 3.95
N GLN A 109 22.01 -10.53 5.22
CA GLN A 109 22.91 -11.17 6.16
C GLN A 109 22.79 -12.69 6.02
N SER A 110 23.87 -13.36 5.61
CA SER A 110 23.93 -14.81 5.39
C SER A 110 22.90 -15.34 4.37
N PRO A 111 22.89 -14.83 3.12
CA PRO A 111 21.94 -15.29 2.10
C PRO A 111 22.12 -16.79 1.80
N LYS A 112 21.01 -17.54 1.82
CA LYS A 112 20.98 -18.91 1.30
C LYS A 112 20.71 -18.87 -0.20
N LEU A 113 21.65 -19.36 -0.98
CA LEU A 113 21.52 -19.45 -2.43
C LEU A 113 20.92 -20.80 -2.82
N TRP A 114 19.99 -20.78 -3.76
CA TRP A 114 19.44 -21.97 -4.40
C TRP A 114 20.19 -22.18 -5.72
N TYR A 115 20.78 -23.36 -5.91
CA TYR A 115 21.49 -23.72 -7.14
C TYR A 115 20.63 -24.65 -7.98
N LEU A 116 20.40 -24.28 -9.24
CA LEU A 116 19.81 -25.16 -10.25
C LEU A 116 20.95 -25.84 -11.00
N ARG A 117 21.00 -27.17 -10.95
CA ARG A 117 21.89 -27.99 -11.78
C ARG A 117 21.10 -28.44 -13.00
N VAL A 118 21.56 -28.06 -14.19
CA VAL A 118 21.08 -28.61 -15.45
C VAL A 118 21.99 -29.77 -15.84
N THR A 119 21.40 -30.90 -16.20
CA THR A 119 22.09 -32.10 -16.70
C THR A 119 21.71 -32.36 -18.14
#